data_AF-A0A0C9SKB4-F1
#
_entry.id   AF-A0A0C9SKB4-F1
#
_cell.length_a   1.000
_cell.length_b   1.000
_cell.length_c   1.000
_cell.angle_alpha   90.00
_cell.angle_beta   90.00
_cell.angle_gamma   90.00
#
_symmetry.space_group_name_H-M   'P 1'
#
loop_
_entity.id
_entity.type
_entity.pdbx_description
1 polymer ?
#
loop_
_entity_poly.entity_id
_entity_poly.type
_entity_poly.pdbx_seq_one_letter_code
_entity_poly.pdbx_strand_id
1 'polypeptide(L)'
;RFRQVPTFGRDTIRRFTNNASAMKKLAGRDFEDLLQCAMPVFEGLLPAPHDAIVQDLLFSLATWHAYAKLRLHTDTTLDHFDDATTSLGTILRKFVRETCEAFNTKELPQEEAARGRR
;
A
#
# COMPACT_ATOMS: atom_id res chain seq x y z
N ARG A 1 -8.38 -0.79 -12.14
CA ARG A 1 -7.37 -1.87 -12.06
C ARG A 1 -7.70 -2.88 -10.95
N PHE A 2 -7.92 -2.50 -9.68
CA PHE A 2 -8.35 -3.46 -8.62
C PHE A 2 -9.54 -4.37 -9.00
N ARG A 3 -10.57 -3.85 -9.68
CA ARG A 3 -11.72 -4.66 -10.16
C ARG A 3 -11.38 -5.80 -11.12
N GLN A 4 -10.19 -5.78 -11.72
CA GLN A 4 -9.69 -6.80 -12.65
C GLN A 4 -8.90 -7.90 -11.93
N VAL A 5 -8.59 -7.73 -10.64
CA VAL A 5 -7.90 -8.74 -9.85
C VAL A 5 -8.86 -9.94 -9.66
N PRO A 6 -8.47 -11.16 -10.07
CA PRO A 6 -9.30 -12.34 -9.87
C PRO A 6 -9.36 -12.69 -8.38
N THR A 7 -10.37 -13.47 -7.99
CA THR A 7 -10.43 -14.06 -6.66
C THR A 7 -9.39 -15.17 -6.52
N PHE A 8 -8.70 -15.27 -5.39
CA PHE A 8 -7.74 -16.37 -5.15
C PHE A 8 -7.60 -16.75 -3.67
N GLY A 9 -7.10 -17.98 -3.45
CA GLY A 9 -6.88 -18.59 -2.13
C GLY A 9 -8.15 -18.81 -1.32
N ARG A 10 -8.95 -19.85 -1.57
CA ARG A 10 -10.20 -20.23 -0.86
C ARG A 10 -10.85 -19.09 -0.05
N ASP A 11 -11.42 -18.10 -0.75
CA ASP A 11 -12.12 -16.92 -0.20
C ASP A 11 -11.29 -15.90 0.60
N THR A 12 -9.95 -15.95 0.49
CA THR A 12 -9.01 -14.98 1.09
C THR A 12 -9.12 -13.65 0.34
N ILE A 13 -8.79 -13.64 -0.95
CA ILE A 13 -9.00 -12.46 -1.79
C ILE A 13 -10.34 -12.58 -2.52
N ARG A 14 -11.27 -11.72 -2.10
CA ARG A 14 -12.60 -11.58 -2.69
C ARG A 14 -12.60 -10.51 -3.78
N ARG A 15 -13.68 -10.50 -4.57
CA ARG A 15 -13.85 -9.53 -5.65
C ARG A 15 -13.91 -8.10 -5.08
N PHE A 16 -13.00 -7.23 -5.54
CA PHE A 16 -13.07 -5.80 -5.27
C PHE A 16 -14.25 -5.16 -6.03
N THR A 17 -15.40 -4.99 -5.38
CA THR A 17 -16.60 -4.38 -6.01
C THR A 17 -16.67 -2.87 -5.78
N ASN A 18 -16.25 -2.43 -4.59
CA ASN A 18 -16.23 -1.02 -4.20
C ASN A 18 -15.15 -0.23 -4.96
N ASN A 19 -15.32 1.09 -5.00
CA ASN A 19 -14.29 1.96 -5.54
C ASN A 19 -13.11 2.04 -4.56
N ALA A 20 -12.06 1.27 -4.83
CA ALA A 20 -10.84 1.22 -4.02
C ALA A 20 -10.21 2.61 -3.83
N SER A 21 -10.17 3.44 -4.88
CA SER A 21 -9.57 4.77 -4.79
C SER A 21 -10.40 5.78 -4.00
N ALA A 22 -11.69 5.49 -3.76
CA ALA A 22 -12.53 6.36 -2.94
C ALA A 22 -12.26 6.17 -1.44
N MET A 23 -11.66 5.04 -1.04
CA MET A 23 -11.34 4.70 0.36
C MET A 23 -12.52 4.88 1.34
N LYS A 24 -13.75 4.65 0.86
CA LYS A 24 -14.99 4.80 1.64
C LYS A 24 -15.52 3.45 2.07
N LYS A 25 -16.00 3.37 3.32
CA LYS A 25 -16.63 2.17 3.91
C LYS A 25 -15.74 0.92 3.87
N LEU A 26 -14.43 1.11 4.10
CA LEU A 26 -13.46 0.02 4.20
C LEU A 26 -13.36 -0.47 5.65
N ALA A 27 -13.46 -1.77 5.86
CA ALA A 27 -13.06 -2.43 7.09
C ALA A 27 -11.56 -2.74 7.07
N GLY A 28 -10.98 -3.09 8.22
CA GLY A 28 -9.55 -3.41 8.32
C GLY A 28 -9.06 -4.48 7.33
N ARG A 29 -9.89 -5.50 7.07
CA ARG A 29 -9.60 -6.53 6.06
C ARG A 29 -9.45 -5.95 4.66
N ASP A 30 -10.27 -4.96 4.29
CA ASP A 30 -10.23 -4.40 2.94
C ASP A 30 -8.91 -3.68 2.69
N PHE A 31 -8.33 -3.02 3.70
CA PHE A 31 -7.02 -2.39 3.59
C PHE A 31 -5.91 -3.41 3.35
N GLU A 32 -5.96 -4.54 4.06
CA GLU A 32 -5.00 -5.62 3.88
C GLU A 32 -5.11 -6.22 2.47
N ASP A 33 -6.32 -6.57 2.02
CA ASP A 33 -6.54 -7.16 0.70
C ASP A 33 -6.07 -6.21 -0.42
N LEU A 34 -6.31 -4.90 -0.26
CA LEU A 34 -5.82 -3.87 -1.18
C LEU A 34 -4.29 -3.85 -1.21
N LEU A 35 -3.61 -3.90 -0.06
CA LEU A 35 -2.14 -3.91 0.00
C LEU A 35 -1.56 -5.18 -0.64
N GLN A 36 -2.14 -6.35 -0.35
CA GLN A 36 -1.69 -7.63 -0.92
C GLN A 36 -1.80 -7.67 -2.45
N CYS A 37 -2.77 -6.95 -3.03
CA CYS A 37 -2.99 -6.90 -4.47
C CYS A 37 -2.44 -5.63 -5.14
N ALA A 38 -1.75 -4.76 -4.40
CA ALA A 38 -1.39 -3.43 -4.89
C ALA A 38 -0.32 -3.47 -5.99
N MET A 39 0.72 -4.28 -5.85
CA MET A 39 1.85 -4.31 -6.80
C MET A 39 1.42 -4.44 -8.27
N PRO A 40 0.68 -5.50 -8.69
CA PRO A 40 0.24 -5.64 -10.09
C PRO A 40 -0.79 -4.58 -10.51
N VAL A 41 -1.49 -3.98 -9.54
CA VAL A 41 -2.46 -2.92 -9.80
C VAL A 41 -1.77 -1.59 -10.11
N PHE A 42 -0.61 -1.34 -9.50
CA PHE A 42 0.18 -0.13 -9.68
C PHE A 42 1.28 -0.28 -10.73
N GLU A 43 1.60 -1.50 -11.18
CA GLU A 43 2.67 -1.74 -12.16
C GLU A 43 2.41 -1.00 -13.48
N GLY A 44 3.41 -0.25 -13.95
CA GLY A 44 3.33 0.59 -15.14
C GLY A 44 2.30 1.73 -15.05
N LEU A 45 1.84 2.07 -13.85
CA LEU A 45 0.90 3.17 -13.67
C LEU A 45 1.59 4.53 -13.77
N LEU A 46 2.84 4.59 -13.32
CA LEU A 46 3.64 5.81 -13.30
C LEU A 46 4.75 5.73 -14.37
N PRO A 47 5.22 6.87 -14.89
CA PRO A 47 6.39 6.87 -15.74
C PRO A 47 7.66 6.52 -14.94
N ALA A 48 8.67 5.99 -15.62
CA ALA A 48 9.99 5.85 -15.03
C ALA A 48 10.56 7.23 -14.62
N PRO A 49 11.27 7.34 -13.48
CA PRO A 49 11.69 6.27 -12.57
C PRO A 49 10.65 5.92 -11.46
N HIS A 50 9.53 6.63 -11.40
CA HIS A 50 8.62 6.62 -10.25
C HIS A 50 7.86 5.30 -10.07
N ASP A 51 7.59 4.58 -11.16
CA ASP A 51 6.95 3.26 -11.09
C ASP A 51 7.75 2.29 -10.24
N ALA A 52 9.06 2.20 -10.48
CA ALA A 52 9.96 1.33 -9.72
C ALA A 52 10.00 1.72 -8.24
N ILE A 53 10.07 3.01 -7.93
CA ILE A 53 10.07 3.49 -6.54
C ILE A 53 8.76 3.12 -5.82
N VAL A 54 7.63 3.22 -6.51
CA VAL A 54 6.32 2.83 -5.93
C VAL A 54 6.23 1.31 -5.78
N GLN A 55 6.75 0.53 -6.73
CA GLN A 55 6.81 -0.93 -6.60
C GLN A 55 7.66 -1.36 -5.39
N ASP A 56 8.84 -0.76 -5.21
CA ASP A 56 9.71 -1.00 -4.05
C ASP A 56 9.00 -0.66 -2.74
N LEU A 57 8.27 0.46 -2.71
CA LEU A 57 7.52 0.90 -1.54
C LEU A 57 6.37 -0.07 -1.21
N LEU A 58 5.59 -0.48 -2.21
CA LEU A 58 4.48 -1.42 -2.03
C LEU A 58 4.98 -2.78 -1.54
N PHE A 59 6.09 -3.28 -2.10
CA PHE A 59 6.73 -4.51 -1.63
C PHE A 59 7.19 -4.40 -0.18
N SER A 60 7.81 -3.28 0.18
CA SER A 60 8.30 -3.03 1.54
C SER A 60 7.17 -2.92 2.56
N LEU A 61 6.08 -2.23 2.21
CA LEU A 61 4.87 -2.16 3.03
C LEU A 61 4.24 -3.54 3.23
N ALA A 62 4.11 -4.33 2.16
CA ALA A 62 3.56 -5.68 2.24
C ALA A 62 4.42 -6.60 3.12
N THR A 63 5.75 -6.54 2.98
CA THR A 63 6.71 -7.30 3.80
C THR A 63 6.64 -6.89 5.26
N TRP A 64 6.70 -5.59 5.55
CA TRP A 64 6.57 -5.05 6.91
C TRP A 64 5.24 -5.46 7.55
N HIS A 65 4.13 -5.36 6.82
CA HIS A 65 2.81 -5.76 7.31
C HIS A 65 2.72 -7.27 7.57
N ALA A 66 3.34 -8.10 6.72
CA ALA A 66 3.39 -9.55 6.93
C ALA A 66 4.08 -9.92 8.24
N TYR A 67 5.22 -9.27 8.55
CA TYR A 67 5.89 -9.44 9.85
C TYR A 67 5.05 -8.92 11.01
N ALA A 68 4.48 -7.71 10.89
CA ALA A 68 3.65 -7.11 11.93
C ALA A 68 2.41 -7.95 12.29
N LYS A 69 1.90 -8.72 11.33
CA LYS A 69 0.67 -9.53 11.48
C LYS A 69 0.93 -10.96 12.00
N LEU A 70 2.19 -11.37 12.15
CA LEU A 70 2.50 -12.71 12.64
C LEU A 70 1.80 -12.97 13.98
N ARG A 71 1.17 -14.14 14.12
CA ARG A 71 0.50 -14.54 15.37
C ARG A 71 1.47 -15.02 16.44
N LEU A 72 2.69 -15.35 16.02
CA LEU A 72 3.78 -15.78 16.88
C LEU A 72 5.06 -15.14 16.37
N HIS A 73 5.71 -14.39 17.26
CA HIS A 73 7.04 -13.84 17.01
C HIS A 73 8.08 -14.73 17.68
N THR A 74 9.21 -14.89 16.99
CA THR A 74 10.46 -15.45 17.52
C THR A 74 11.51 -14.36 17.48
N ASP A 75 12.62 -14.51 18.20
CA ASP A 75 13.71 -13.53 18.16
C ASP A 75 14.14 -13.23 16.71
N THR A 76 14.24 -14.28 15.89
CA THR A 76 14.57 -14.14 14.45
C THR A 76 13.52 -13.36 13.64
N THR A 77 12.22 -13.50 13.92
CA THR A 77 11.20 -12.74 13.18
C THR A 77 11.05 -11.32 13.71
N LEU A 78 11.44 -11.05 14.95
CA LEU A 78 11.57 -9.69 15.48
C LEU A 78 12.75 -8.97 14.83
N ASP A 79 13.91 -9.63 14.72
CA ASP A 79 15.08 -9.06 14.02
C ASP A 79 14.72 -8.70 12.57
N HIS A 80 14.06 -9.62 11.84
CA HIS A 80 13.59 -9.32 10.49
C HIS A 80 12.54 -8.20 10.43
N PHE A 81 11.72 -8.06 11.46
CA PHE A 81 10.72 -6.99 11.51
C PHE A 81 11.37 -5.62 11.71
N ASP A 82 12.41 -5.54 12.54
CA ASP A 82 13.22 -4.33 12.72
C ASP A 82 13.97 -3.96 11.43
N ASP A 83 14.56 -4.94 10.75
CA ASP A 83 15.19 -4.75 9.44
C ASP A 83 14.18 -4.25 8.39
N ALA A 84 13.00 -4.88 8.33
CA ALA A 84 11.92 -4.47 7.43
C ALA A 84 11.44 -3.05 7.73
N THR A 85 11.35 -2.66 9.01
CA THR A 85 10.99 -1.31 9.44
C THR A 85 12.03 -0.28 8.99
N THR A 86 13.32 -0.61 9.13
CA THR A 86 14.43 0.24 8.69
C THR A 86 14.45 0.41 7.16
N SER A 87 14.24 -0.67 6.43
CA SER A 87 14.14 -0.67 4.97
C SER A 87 12.96 0.16 4.48
N LEU A 88 11.77 -0.06 5.08
CA LEU A 88 10.56 0.71 4.78
C LEU A 88 10.79 2.22 4.99
N GLY A 89 11.42 2.62 6.09
CA GLY A 89 11.72 4.02 6.36
C GLY A 89 12.65 4.63 5.29
N THR A 90 13.63 3.87 4.83
CA THR A 90 14.56 4.31 3.77
C THR A 90 13.86 4.50 2.43
N ILE A 91 13.03 3.53 2.02
CA ILE A 91 12.29 3.59 0.76
C ILE A 91 11.21 4.66 0.80
N LEU A 92 10.53 4.84 1.93
CA LEU A 92 9.54 5.90 2.09
C LEU A 92 10.17 7.29 1.96
N ARG A 93 11.34 7.53 2.56
CA ARG A 93 12.10 8.77 2.39
C ARG A 93 12.50 9.00 0.93
N LYS A 94 12.92 7.95 0.22
CA LYS A 94 13.22 8.02 -1.22
C LYS A 94 11.97 8.38 -2.02
N PHE A 95 10.83 7.74 -1.75
CA PHE A 95 9.55 8.04 -2.40
C PHE A 95 9.13 9.49 -2.21
N VAL A 96 9.23 10.02 -0.99
CA VAL A 96 8.89 11.42 -0.71
C VAL A 96 9.79 12.36 -1.50
N ARG A 97 11.11 12.16 -1.43
CA ARG A 97 12.09 13.06 -2.07
C ARG A 97 12.05 12.99 -3.59
N GLU A 98 11.87 11.81 -4.18
CA GLU A 98 12.02 11.64 -5.63
C GLU A 98 10.66 11.64 -6.34
N THR A 99 9.66 10.95 -5.79
CA THR A 99 8.35 10.83 -6.44
C THR A 99 7.41 11.94 -6.01
N CYS A 100 7.21 12.19 -4.72
CA CYS A 100 6.27 13.24 -4.31
C CYS A 100 6.70 14.65 -4.74
N GLU A 101 8.01 14.94 -4.81
CA GLU A 101 8.50 16.22 -5.33
C GLU A 101 8.22 16.40 -6.84
N ALA A 102 8.18 15.31 -7.61
CA ALA A 102 7.93 15.35 -9.05
C ALA A 102 6.44 15.54 -9.41
N PHE A 103 5.52 15.16 -8.52
CA PHE A 103 4.08 15.27 -8.75
C PHE A 103 3.44 16.28 -7.78
N ASN A 104 2.95 17.40 -8.31
CA ASN A 104 2.16 18.35 -7.53
C ASN A 104 0.74 17.81 -7.27
N THR A 105 0.61 16.89 -6.33
CA THR A 105 -0.69 16.34 -5.92
C THR A 105 -1.37 17.30 -4.93
N LYS A 106 -2.66 17.54 -5.13
CA LYS A 106 -3.53 18.24 -4.19
C LYS A 106 -4.62 17.30 -3.73
N GLU A 107 -5.14 17.55 -2.52
CA GLU A 107 -6.37 16.90 -2.07
C GLU A 107 -7.47 17.13 -3.11
N LEU A 108 -8.28 16.11 -3.34
CA LEU A 108 -9.49 16.25 -4.13
C LEU A 108 -10.46 17.19 -3.40
N PRO A 109 -11.33 17.92 -4.11
CA PRO A 109 -12.30 18.82 -3.47
C PRO A 109 -13.17 18.14 -2.39
N GLN A 110 -13.41 16.83 -2.52
CA GLN A 110 -14.13 16.05 -1.51
C GLN A 110 -13.30 15.80 -0.25
N GLU A 111 -11.98 15.58 -0.39
CA GLU A 111 -11.06 15.37 0.73
C GLU A 111 -10.88 16.69 1.50
N GLU A 112 -10.68 17.79 0.78
CA GLU A 112 -10.59 19.14 1.35
C GLU A 112 -11.87 19.52 2.10
N ALA A 113 -13.04 19.30 1.49
CA ALA A 113 -14.33 19.56 2.12
C ALA A 113 -14.60 18.67 3.35
N ALA A 114 -14.05 17.45 3.39
CA ALA A 114 -14.15 16.57 4.55
C ALA A 114 -13.23 17.01 5.69
N ARG A 115 -12.04 17.53 5.37
CA ARG A 115 -11.10 18.08 6.35
C ARG A 115 -11.66 19.30 7.08
N GLY A 116 -12.33 20.21 6.37
CA GLY A 116 -12.97 21.39 6.99
C GLY A 116 -14.18 21.08 7.88
N ARG A 117 -14.65 19.82 7.93
CA ARG A 117 -15.74 19.36 8.80
C ARG A 117 -15.23 18.67 10.07
N ARG A 118 -13.91 18.49 10.21
CA ARG A 118 -13.25 17.98 11.42
C ARG A 118 -12.81 19.13 12.30
#